data_AF-A0A7X3T5S4-F1
#
_entry.id   AF-A0A7X3T5S4-F1
#
_cell.length_a   1.000
_cell.length_b   1.000
_cell.length_c   1.000
_cell.angle_alpha   90.00
_cell.angle_beta   90.00
_cell.angle_gamma   90.00
#
_symmetry.space_group_name_H-M   'P 1'
#
loop_
_entity.id
_entity.type
_entity.pdbx_description
1 polymer ?
#
loop_
_entity_poly.entity_id
_entity_poly.type
_entity_poly.pdbx_seq_one_letter_code
_entity_poly.pdbx_strand_id
1 'polypeptide(L)'
;LWDAESHGSGNLFIDYFYRIDLVFIFQFVLSLLALLFAYDAIAGEREAGTLRLTMSHPVSRSAILGAKYFGAMICLVFPLIISFAIALIWIVLSGSIFFSGDDFLRIAGILLTSIIYLSAIYLIGLLISAGVHRTATALMLSLFIWVVLILVYPSVSVFAVSQLTRERDSKINSSFGAIWQIQETVNKEEREYLKNNGVNGEIDRFLRDRYLVHIGVSALEIANHIEFKSYDWRVITPESEKFIPHAIRYHQFLTPLRIRAAEKMGLVRMPVFKQTRFWRAKIARNLLRLSPAAMYDLATQAWAGTDLYGVTDFFEDARQYRRTLIDYFYDKDAFSSRQWFASDKGTINLDDLPRFVYQRASLWTNASRALPDLQLLLLLNILLFLATFAIFVRQEI
;
A
#
# COMPACT_ATOMS: atom_id res chain seq x y z
N LEU A 1 5.17 2.44 9.10
CA LEU A 1 5.80 1.61 8.05
C LEU A 1 6.83 0.61 8.60
N TRP A 2 7.75 1.02 9.49
CA TRP A 2 8.67 0.10 10.19
C TRP A 2 7.93 -0.80 11.19
N ASP A 3 6.95 -0.21 11.90
CA ASP A 3 6.05 -0.86 12.87
C ASP A 3 4.58 -0.88 12.39
N ALA A 4 4.32 -0.50 11.14
CA ALA A 4 2.97 -0.62 10.59
C ALA A 4 2.77 -2.08 10.21
N GLU A 5 2.13 -2.83 11.09
CA GLU A 5 1.59 -4.12 10.71
C GLU A 5 0.40 -3.91 9.79
N SER A 6 0.32 -4.70 8.71
CA SER A 6 -0.97 -4.89 8.06
C SER A 6 -1.81 -5.72 9.03
N HIS A 7 -2.51 -5.05 9.94
CA HIS A 7 -3.62 -5.71 10.60
C HIS A 7 -4.63 -5.96 9.50
N GLY A 8 -4.66 -7.22 9.01
CA GLY A 8 -5.87 -7.70 8.40
C GLY A 8 -7.00 -7.48 9.40
N SER A 9 -8.16 -7.04 8.93
CA SER A 9 -9.30 -6.79 9.81
C SER A 9 -9.43 -7.97 10.77
N GLY A 10 -9.60 -7.75 12.09
CA GLY A 10 -9.69 -8.84 13.08
C GLY A 10 -10.78 -9.89 12.81
N ASN A 11 -11.59 -9.65 11.78
CA ASN A 11 -12.47 -10.61 11.14
C ASN A 11 -11.83 -11.20 9.87
N LEU A 12 -11.43 -12.49 9.94
CA LEU A 12 -10.86 -13.26 8.83
C LEU A 12 -11.69 -13.17 7.53
N PHE A 13 -13.02 -13.10 7.61
CA PHE A 13 -13.86 -13.02 6.41
C PHE A 13 -13.77 -11.66 5.72
N ILE A 14 -13.71 -10.57 6.48
CA ILE A 14 -13.55 -9.22 5.91
C ILE A 14 -12.19 -9.10 5.20
N ASP A 15 -11.16 -9.76 5.72
CA ASP A 15 -9.81 -9.76 5.13
C ASP A 15 -9.74 -10.50 3.79
N TYR A 16 -10.56 -11.54 3.59
CA TYR A 16 -10.72 -12.20 2.28
C TYR A 16 -11.48 -11.33 1.27
N PHE A 17 -12.56 -10.67 1.70
CA PHE A 17 -13.31 -9.76 0.82
C PHE A 17 -12.49 -8.52 0.44
N TYR A 18 -11.64 -8.02 1.34
CA TYR A 18 -10.71 -6.91 1.03
C TYR A 18 -9.60 -7.29 0.04
N ARG A 19 -9.31 -8.59 -0.15
CA ARG A 19 -8.31 -9.07 -1.12
C ARG A 19 -8.87 -9.21 -2.53
N ILE A 20 -10.18 -9.32 -2.70
CA ILE A 20 -10.83 -9.46 -4.01
C ILE A 20 -11.42 -8.10 -4.40
N ASP A 21 -10.61 -7.27 -5.05
CA ASP A 21 -11.03 -6.00 -5.61
C ASP A 21 -11.15 -6.05 -7.14
N LEU A 22 -11.58 -4.94 -7.74
CA LEU A 22 -11.71 -4.85 -9.20
C LEU A 22 -10.37 -5.06 -9.93
N VAL A 23 -9.28 -4.54 -9.37
CA VAL A 23 -7.94 -4.65 -9.95
C VAL A 23 -7.54 -6.13 -9.98
N PHE A 24 -7.77 -6.88 -8.91
CA PHE A 24 -7.58 -8.33 -8.83
C PHE A 24 -8.38 -9.06 -9.91
N ILE A 25 -9.69 -8.78 -10.01
CA ILE A 25 -10.56 -9.43 -11.00
C ILE A 25 -10.05 -9.17 -12.42
N PHE A 26 -9.64 -7.93 -12.72
CA PHE A 26 -9.14 -7.57 -14.04
C PHE A 26 -7.75 -8.16 -14.32
N GLN A 27 -6.90 -8.18 -13.30
CA GLN A 27 -5.55 -8.74 -13.38
C GLN A 27 -5.56 -10.24 -13.64
N PHE A 28 -6.46 -11.00 -13.02
CA PHE A 28 -6.49 -12.47 -13.14
C PHE A 28 -7.57 -12.98 -14.10
N VAL A 29 -8.83 -12.57 -13.92
CA VAL A 29 -9.97 -13.15 -14.66
C VAL A 29 -10.04 -12.58 -16.08
N LEU A 30 -10.04 -11.25 -16.23
CA LEU A 30 -10.10 -10.65 -17.58
C LEU A 30 -8.81 -10.88 -18.37
N SER A 31 -7.65 -10.97 -17.71
CA SER A 31 -6.40 -11.30 -18.41
C SER A 31 -6.41 -12.72 -18.97
N LEU A 32 -6.95 -13.69 -18.22
CA LEU A 32 -7.14 -15.05 -18.69
C LEU A 32 -8.12 -15.08 -19.87
N LEU A 33 -9.24 -14.35 -19.78
CA LEU A 33 -10.19 -14.22 -20.89
C LEU A 33 -9.53 -13.61 -22.14
N ALA A 34 -8.74 -12.55 -21.97
CA ALA A 34 -8.02 -11.91 -23.07
C ALA A 34 -7.07 -12.89 -23.77
N LEU A 35 -6.39 -13.73 -23.01
CA LEU A 35 -5.50 -14.76 -23.54
C LEU A 35 -6.28 -15.87 -24.26
N LEU A 36 -7.42 -16.30 -23.71
CA LEU A 36 -8.32 -17.29 -24.32
C LEU A 36 -8.98 -16.77 -25.61
N PHE A 37 -9.09 -15.46 -25.80
CA PHE A 37 -9.53 -14.89 -27.07
C PHE A 37 -8.41 -14.78 -28.10
N ALA A 38 -7.17 -14.92 -27.68
CA ALA A 38 -6.00 -14.69 -28.51
C ALA A 38 -5.36 -15.99 -29.03
N TYR A 39 -5.43 -17.09 -28.27
CA TYR A 39 -4.64 -18.30 -28.56
C TYR A 39 -4.96 -18.96 -29.91
N ASP A 40 -6.22 -18.94 -30.35
CA ASP A 40 -6.68 -19.53 -31.61
C ASP A 40 -6.86 -18.49 -32.72
N ALA A 41 -6.62 -17.21 -32.44
CA ALA A 41 -6.87 -16.11 -33.38
C ALA A 41 -6.13 -16.23 -34.71
N ILE A 42 -4.92 -16.82 -34.73
CA ILE A 42 -4.15 -17.12 -35.95
C ILE A 42 -3.92 -18.63 -36.10
N ALA A 43 -3.55 -19.32 -35.01
CA ALA A 43 -3.31 -20.76 -35.02
C ALA A 43 -4.57 -21.56 -35.41
N GLY A 44 -5.75 -21.14 -34.97
CA GLY A 44 -7.03 -21.78 -35.29
C GLY A 44 -7.38 -21.68 -36.77
N GLU A 45 -7.25 -20.49 -37.35
CA GLU A 45 -7.49 -20.29 -38.79
C GLU A 45 -6.47 -21.00 -39.67
N ARG A 46 -5.23 -21.11 -39.18
CA ARG A 46 -4.18 -21.87 -39.85
C ARG A 46 -4.48 -23.36 -39.82
N GLU A 47 -4.89 -23.90 -38.68
CA GLU A 47 -5.26 -25.31 -38.53
C GLU A 47 -6.51 -25.67 -39.34
N ALA A 48 -7.50 -24.77 -39.40
CA ALA A 48 -8.71 -24.93 -40.20
C ALA A 48 -8.49 -24.68 -41.71
N GLY A 49 -7.31 -24.18 -42.12
CA GLY A 49 -7.01 -23.81 -43.51
C GLY A 49 -7.72 -22.56 -44.01
N THR A 50 -8.52 -21.88 -43.18
CA THR A 50 -9.26 -20.67 -43.54
C THR A 50 -8.34 -19.46 -43.73
N LEU A 51 -7.20 -19.42 -43.04
CA LEU A 51 -6.21 -18.34 -43.19
C LEU A 51 -5.67 -18.24 -44.63
N ARG A 52 -5.46 -19.39 -45.29
CA ARG A 52 -5.06 -19.49 -46.70
C ARG A 52 -6.10 -18.87 -47.63
N LEU A 53 -7.38 -19.11 -47.33
CA LEU A 53 -8.50 -18.59 -48.10
C LEU A 53 -8.63 -17.06 -47.92
N THR A 54 -8.48 -16.54 -46.70
CA THR A 54 -8.56 -15.08 -46.48
C THR A 54 -7.43 -14.33 -47.19
N MET A 55 -6.25 -14.94 -47.30
CA MET A 55 -5.06 -14.35 -47.91
C MET A 55 -5.04 -14.44 -49.45
N SER A 56 -5.95 -15.20 -50.06
CA SER A 56 -6.11 -15.22 -51.52
C SER A 56 -6.85 -13.97 -52.04
N HIS A 57 -7.62 -13.32 -51.17
CA HIS A 57 -8.24 -12.03 -51.44
C HIS A 57 -7.22 -10.88 -51.30
N PRO A 58 -7.39 -9.76 -52.02
CA PRO A 58 -6.47 -8.63 -52.03
C PRO A 58 -6.59 -7.78 -50.75
N VAL A 59 -6.37 -8.39 -49.59
CA VAL A 59 -6.40 -7.73 -48.27
C VAL A 59 -4.98 -7.69 -47.70
N SER A 60 -4.57 -6.53 -47.19
CA SER A 60 -3.24 -6.39 -46.59
C SER A 60 -3.13 -7.19 -45.28
N ARG A 61 -1.96 -7.78 -45.03
CA ARG A 61 -1.69 -8.53 -43.79
C ARG A 61 -1.84 -7.66 -42.54
N SER A 62 -1.52 -6.38 -42.64
CA SER A 62 -1.71 -5.40 -41.56
C SER A 62 -3.19 -5.14 -41.27
N ALA A 63 -4.04 -5.08 -42.29
CA ALA A 63 -5.49 -4.95 -42.09
C ALA A 63 -6.09 -6.17 -41.39
N ILE A 64 -5.65 -7.38 -41.75
CA ILE A 64 -6.12 -8.62 -41.11
C ILE A 64 -5.71 -8.66 -39.63
N LEU A 65 -4.43 -8.39 -39.33
CA LEU A 65 -3.96 -8.38 -37.94
C LEU A 65 -4.61 -7.26 -37.12
N GLY A 66 -4.74 -6.06 -37.70
CA GLY A 66 -5.40 -4.92 -37.06
C GLY A 66 -6.88 -5.21 -36.76
N ALA A 67 -7.62 -5.79 -37.71
CA ALA A 67 -9.02 -6.15 -37.51
C ALA A 67 -9.20 -7.17 -36.38
N LYS A 68 -8.32 -8.19 -36.29
CA LYS A 68 -8.33 -9.16 -35.18
C LYS A 68 -8.10 -8.48 -33.83
N TYR A 69 -7.09 -7.63 -33.77
CA TYR A 69 -6.75 -6.89 -32.56
C TYR A 69 -7.89 -5.97 -32.10
N PHE A 70 -8.39 -5.10 -32.98
CA PHE A 70 -9.47 -4.17 -32.62
C PHE A 70 -10.79 -4.90 -32.30
N GLY A 71 -11.12 -5.96 -33.04
CA GLY A 71 -12.30 -6.78 -32.79
C GLY A 71 -12.26 -7.41 -31.39
N ALA A 72 -11.14 -8.06 -31.05
CA ALA A 72 -10.97 -8.63 -29.71
C ALA A 72 -10.96 -7.56 -28.63
N MET A 73 -10.32 -6.41 -28.88
CA MET A 73 -10.25 -5.33 -27.89
C MET A 73 -11.63 -4.74 -27.58
N ILE A 74 -12.49 -4.56 -28.58
CA ILE A 74 -13.88 -4.12 -28.36
C ILE A 74 -14.62 -5.14 -27.46
N CYS A 75 -14.48 -6.44 -27.74
CA CYS A 75 -15.10 -7.49 -26.95
C CYS A 75 -14.59 -7.55 -25.50
N LEU A 76 -13.31 -7.24 -25.26
CA LEU A 76 -12.72 -7.23 -23.91
C LEU A 76 -13.00 -5.94 -23.13
N VAL A 77 -13.04 -4.80 -23.82
CA VAL A 77 -13.32 -3.49 -23.21
C VAL A 77 -14.78 -3.38 -22.77
N PHE A 78 -15.71 -4.04 -23.47
CA PHE A 78 -17.12 -4.02 -23.12
C PHE A 78 -17.43 -4.51 -21.68
N PRO A 79 -17.04 -5.74 -21.27
CA PRO A 79 -17.24 -6.21 -19.90
C PRO A 79 -16.43 -5.40 -18.87
N LEU A 80 -15.26 -4.87 -19.26
CA LEU A 80 -14.47 -3.98 -18.40
C LEU A 80 -15.24 -2.69 -18.07
N ILE A 81 -15.76 -1.98 -19.09
CA ILE A 81 -16.52 -0.74 -18.91
C ILE A 81 -17.79 -1.01 -18.09
N ILE A 82 -18.52 -2.08 -18.38
CA ILE A 82 -19.72 -2.45 -17.62
C ILE A 82 -19.39 -2.69 -16.15
N SER A 83 -18.31 -3.42 -15.86
CA SER A 83 -17.89 -3.70 -14.48
C SER A 83 -17.56 -2.42 -13.72
N PHE A 84 -16.84 -1.48 -14.34
CA PHE A 84 -16.56 -0.17 -13.75
C PHE A 84 -17.83 0.67 -13.57
N ALA A 85 -18.73 0.70 -14.56
CA ALA A 85 -19.96 1.47 -14.50
C ALA A 85 -20.86 0.98 -13.36
N ILE A 86 -21.04 -0.34 -13.22
CA ILE A 86 -21.84 -0.93 -12.14
C ILE A 86 -21.22 -0.57 -10.77
N ALA A 87 -19.90 -0.73 -10.61
CA ALA A 87 -19.23 -0.38 -9.37
C ALA A 87 -19.36 1.11 -9.02
N LEU A 88 -19.21 1.99 -10.01
CA LEU A 88 -19.34 3.43 -9.83
C LEU A 88 -20.77 3.83 -9.45
N ILE A 89 -21.77 3.29 -10.15
CA ILE A 89 -23.18 3.51 -9.85
C ILE A 89 -23.49 3.06 -8.42
N TRP A 90 -23.02 1.88 -8.01
CA TRP A 90 -23.22 1.36 -6.66
C TRP A 90 -22.66 2.30 -5.59
N ILE A 91 -21.41 2.78 -5.76
CA ILE A 91 -20.77 3.64 -4.77
C ILE A 91 -21.47 5.01 -4.71
N VAL A 92 -21.81 5.60 -5.85
CA VAL A 92 -22.52 6.89 -5.89
C VAL A 92 -23.90 6.79 -5.25
N LEU A 93 -24.65 5.71 -5.51
CA LEU A 93 -25.97 5.49 -4.92
C LEU A 93 -25.92 5.23 -3.41
N SER A 94 -24.80 4.73 -2.87
CA SER A 94 -24.65 4.50 -1.44
C SER A 94 -24.68 5.79 -0.60
N GLY A 95 -24.41 6.96 -1.21
CA GLY A 95 -24.35 8.25 -0.53
C GLY A 95 -23.25 8.38 0.54
N SER A 96 -22.39 7.37 0.68
CA SER A 96 -21.37 7.30 1.74
C SER A 96 -20.11 8.11 1.41
N ILE A 97 -19.86 8.38 0.12
CA ILE A 97 -18.63 9.00 -0.39
C ILE A 97 -19.02 10.12 -1.36
N PHE A 98 -18.52 11.34 -1.10
CA PHE A 98 -18.62 12.45 -2.04
C PHE A 98 -17.42 12.41 -2.99
N PHE A 99 -17.69 12.20 -4.28
CA PHE A 99 -16.64 12.21 -5.30
C PHE A 99 -16.34 13.63 -5.76
N SER A 100 -15.06 13.99 -5.77
CA SER A 100 -14.56 15.17 -6.48
C SER A 100 -14.35 14.86 -7.96
N GLY A 101 -14.27 15.90 -8.81
CA GLY A 101 -13.88 15.75 -10.22
C GLY A 101 -12.53 15.04 -10.40
N ASP A 102 -11.59 15.28 -9.48
CA ASP A 102 -10.30 14.60 -9.44
C ASP A 102 -10.42 13.10 -9.22
N ASP A 103 -11.42 12.63 -8.46
CA ASP A 103 -11.61 11.21 -8.21
C ASP A 103 -12.12 10.49 -9.45
N PHE A 104 -13.01 11.13 -10.23
CA PHE A 104 -13.43 10.60 -11.53
C PHE A 104 -12.25 10.48 -12.50
N LEU A 105 -11.33 11.45 -12.51
CA LEU A 105 -10.13 11.40 -13.35
C LEU A 105 -9.16 10.30 -12.92
N ARG A 106 -9.03 10.01 -11.62
CA ARG A 106 -8.25 8.86 -11.14
C ARG A 106 -8.87 7.55 -11.59
N ILE A 107 -10.19 7.41 -11.48
CA ILE A 107 -10.92 6.21 -11.94
C ILE A 107 -10.75 6.03 -13.45
N ALA A 108 -10.85 7.11 -14.24
CA ALA A 108 -10.58 7.08 -15.66
C ALA A 108 -9.12 6.65 -15.96
N GLY A 109 -8.15 7.08 -15.16
CA GLY A 109 -6.76 6.63 -15.22
C GLY A 109 -6.60 5.12 -14.95
N ILE A 110 -7.29 4.59 -13.95
CA ILE A 110 -7.32 3.14 -13.65
C ILE A 110 -7.96 2.37 -14.81
N LEU A 111 -9.08 2.86 -15.36
CA LEU A 111 -9.74 2.26 -16.52
C LEU A 111 -8.80 2.23 -17.74
N LEU A 112 -8.16 3.36 -18.07
CA LEU A 112 -7.18 3.45 -19.15
C LEU A 112 -6.01 2.46 -18.96
N THR A 113 -5.47 2.38 -17.74
CA THR A 113 -4.41 1.41 -17.41
C THR A 113 -4.89 -0.02 -17.62
N SER A 114 -6.13 -0.33 -17.25
CA SER A 114 -6.74 -1.65 -17.42
C SER A 114 -6.90 -2.03 -18.90
N ILE A 115 -7.31 -1.08 -19.74
CA ILE A 115 -7.40 -1.25 -21.20
C ILE A 115 -6.01 -1.57 -21.78
N ILE A 116 -4.99 -0.77 -21.46
CA ILE A 116 -3.63 -0.98 -21.96
C ILE A 116 -3.06 -2.33 -21.49
N TYR A 117 -3.35 -2.73 -20.26
CA TYR A 117 -2.98 -4.02 -19.71
C TYR A 117 -3.63 -5.20 -20.44
N LEU A 118 -4.96 -5.18 -20.63
CA LEU A 118 -5.66 -6.23 -21.36
C LEU A 118 -5.18 -6.36 -22.80
N SER A 119 -4.88 -5.22 -23.44
CA SER A 119 -4.25 -5.19 -24.75
C SER A 119 -2.89 -5.89 -24.75
N ALA A 120 -2.04 -5.67 -23.74
CA ALA A 120 -0.74 -6.34 -23.65
C ALA A 120 -0.89 -7.86 -23.52
N ILE A 121 -1.81 -8.32 -22.67
CA ILE A 121 -2.06 -9.75 -22.47
C ILE A 121 -2.64 -10.40 -23.73
N TYR A 122 -3.59 -9.75 -24.39
CA TYR A 122 -4.13 -10.19 -25.67
C TYR A 122 -3.01 -10.31 -26.72
N LEU A 123 -2.13 -9.30 -26.83
CA LEU A 123 -1.02 -9.33 -27.78
C LEU A 123 0.04 -10.41 -27.45
N ILE A 124 0.24 -10.76 -26.18
CA ILE A 124 1.07 -11.92 -25.80
C ILE A 124 0.45 -13.20 -26.36
N GLY A 125 -0.85 -13.41 -26.15
CA GLY A 125 -1.55 -14.57 -26.70
C GLY A 125 -1.55 -14.60 -28.24
N LEU A 126 -1.71 -13.44 -28.87
CA LEU A 126 -1.71 -13.31 -30.33
C LEU A 126 -0.32 -13.59 -30.92
N LEU A 127 0.75 -13.16 -30.25
CA LEU A 127 2.13 -13.46 -30.61
C LEU A 127 2.39 -14.97 -30.57
N ILE A 128 1.93 -15.64 -29.51
CA ILE A 128 2.02 -17.11 -29.38
C ILE A 128 1.22 -17.80 -30.49
N SER A 129 -0.01 -17.34 -30.74
CA SER A 129 -0.88 -17.86 -31.80
C SER A 129 -0.23 -17.73 -33.19
N ALA A 130 0.43 -16.60 -33.47
CA ALA A 130 1.16 -16.40 -34.72
C ALA A 130 2.35 -17.36 -34.86
N GLY A 131 3.08 -17.61 -33.78
CA GLY A 131 4.28 -18.44 -33.79
C GLY A 131 4.02 -19.95 -33.93
N VAL A 132 2.80 -20.41 -33.63
CA VAL A 132 2.50 -21.84 -33.48
C VAL A 132 1.55 -22.34 -34.58
N HIS A 133 1.73 -23.58 -35.03
CA HIS A 133 0.90 -24.18 -36.09
C HIS A 133 -0.37 -24.87 -35.58
N ARG A 134 -0.34 -25.46 -34.38
CA ARG A 134 -1.50 -26.17 -33.80
C ARG A 134 -2.14 -25.38 -32.68
N THR A 135 -3.47 -25.31 -32.67
CA THR A 135 -4.26 -24.56 -31.70
C THR A 135 -4.07 -25.07 -30.27
N ALA A 136 -4.02 -26.39 -30.10
CA ALA A 136 -3.78 -27.02 -28.80
C ALA A 136 -2.42 -26.60 -28.18
N THR A 137 -1.37 -26.53 -29.00
CA THR A 137 -0.05 -26.06 -28.52
C THR A 137 -0.03 -24.58 -28.21
N ALA A 138 -0.77 -23.75 -28.97
CA ALA A 138 -0.89 -22.33 -28.68
C ALA A 138 -1.62 -22.09 -27.35
N LEU A 139 -2.68 -22.86 -27.07
CA LEU A 139 -3.39 -22.82 -25.78
C LEU A 139 -2.45 -23.18 -24.62
N MET A 140 -1.75 -24.31 -24.74
CA MET A 140 -0.86 -24.81 -23.68
C MET A 140 0.26 -23.81 -23.36
N LEU A 141 0.91 -23.26 -24.40
CA LEU A 141 1.97 -22.26 -24.23
C LEU A 141 1.43 -20.96 -23.64
N SER A 142 0.26 -20.51 -24.11
CA SER A 142 -0.38 -19.30 -23.58
C SER A 142 -0.67 -19.45 -22.10
N LEU A 143 -1.34 -20.52 -21.68
CA LEU A 143 -1.64 -20.77 -20.27
C LEU A 143 -0.37 -20.89 -19.42
N PHE A 144 0.65 -21.58 -19.91
CA PHE A 144 1.93 -21.69 -19.21
C PHE A 144 2.61 -20.33 -19.01
N ILE A 145 2.71 -19.53 -20.08
CA ILE A 145 3.28 -18.18 -20.03
C ILE A 145 2.47 -17.27 -19.11
N TRP A 146 1.15 -17.35 -19.15
CA TRP A 146 0.26 -16.60 -18.27
C TRP A 146 0.50 -16.95 -16.80
N VAL A 147 0.57 -18.24 -16.43
CA VAL A 147 0.87 -18.67 -15.05
C VAL A 147 2.23 -18.14 -14.63
N VAL A 148 3.25 -18.25 -15.48
CA VAL A 148 4.60 -17.79 -15.15
C VAL A 148 4.63 -16.27 -14.97
N LEU A 149 4.05 -15.50 -15.88
CA LEU A 149 4.12 -14.03 -15.86
C LEU A 149 3.26 -13.39 -14.77
N ILE A 150 2.09 -13.96 -14.49
CA ILE A 150 1.09 -13.33 -13.60
C ILE A 150 1.19 -13.89 -12.17
N LEU A 151 1.45 -15.20 -12.00
CA LEU A 151 1.49 -15.83 -10.68
C LEU A 151 2.94 -16.01 -10.19
N VAL A 152 3.77 -16.71 -10.97
CA VAL A 152 5.09 -17.15 -10.48
C VAL A 152 6.07 -15.99 -10.40
N TYR A 153 6.16 -15.18 -11.45
CA TYR A 153 7.17 -14.14 -11.57
C TYR A 153 7.05 -13.08 -10.47
N PRO A 154 5.86 -12.50 -10.16
CA PRO A 154 5.75 -11.54 -9.08
C PRO A 154 6.17 -12.13 -7.73
N SER A 155 5.73 -13.35 -7.40
CA SER A 155 6.10 -14.00 -6.14
C SER A 155 7.61 -14.28 -6.03
N VAL A 156 8.22 -14.79 -7.10
CA VAL A 156 9.66 -15.07 -7.14
C VAL A 156 10.47 -13.78 -7.07
N SER A 157 10.03 -12.70 -7.72
CA SER A 157 10.74 -11.41 -7.70
C SER A 157 10.83 -10.81 -6.30
N VAL A 158 9.73 -10.84 -5.53
CA VAL A 158 9.70 -10.36 -4.15
C VAL A 158 10.57 -11.23 -3.25
N PHE A 159 10.52 -12.56 -3.43
CA PHE A 159 11.37 -13.49 -2.71
C PHE A 159 12.87 -13.29 -3.02
N ALA A 160 13.24 -13.09 -4.28
CA ALA A 160 14.61 -12.84 -4.68
C ALA A 160 15.17 -11.57 -4.02
N VAL A 161 14.37 -10.50 -3.98
CA VAL A 161 14.77 -9.24 -3.32
C VAL A 161 14.87 -9.39 -1.80
N SER A 162 14.01 -10.19 -1.16
CA SER A 162 14.11 -10.44 0.28
C SER A 162 15.42 -11.16 0.64
N GLN A 163 15.84 -12.14 -0.18
CA GLN A 163 17.12 -12.83 0.02
C GLN A 163 18.33 -11.91 -0.20
N LEU A 164 18.34 -11.14 -1.29
CA LEU A 164 19.44 -10.21 -1.62
C LEU A 164 19.67 -9.13 -0.57
N THR A 165 18.63 -8.80 0.20
CA THR A 165 18.69 -7.68 1.12
C THR A 165 18.91 -8.09 2.58
N ARG A 166 18.99 -9.39 2.88
CA ARG A 166 19.14 -9.96 4.23
C ARG A 166 20.32 -9.39 5.03
N GLU A 167 21.46 -9.09 4.39
CA GLU A 167 22.60 -8.45 5.07
C GLU A 167 22.29 -7.05 5.62
N ARG A 168 21.39 -6.28 5.00
CA ARG A 168 21.00 -4.94 5.47
C ARG A 168 20.08 -4.97 6.70
N ASP A 169 19.49 -6.11 7.05
CA ASP A 169 18.73 -6.25 8.30
C ASP A 169 19.64 -6.16 9.54
N SER A 170 20.94 -6.48 9.39
CA SER A 170 21.92 -6.30 10.48
C SER A 170 22.07 -4.83 10.91
N LYS A 171 21.97 -3.88 9.98
CA LYS A 171 21.99 -2.43 10.30
C LYS A 171 20.72 -1.99 11.04
N ILE A 172 19.57 -2.57 10.69
CA ILE A 172 18.33 -2.37 11.45
C ILE A 172 18.54 -2.86 12.88
N ASN A 173 19.16 -4.04 13.05
CA ASN A 173 19.46 -4.57 14.37
C ASN A 173 20.40 -3.69 15.19
N SER A 174 21.43 -3.10 14.56
CA SER A 174 22.32 -2.15 15.23
C SER A 174 21.62 -0.86 15.67
N SER A 175 20.59 -0.41 14.93
CA SER A 175 19.82 0.79 15.29
C SER A 175 18.93 0.58 16.52
N PHE A 176 18.53 -0.67 16.82
CA PHE A 176 17.84 -0.99 18.06
C PHE A 176 18.69 -0.69 19.30
N GLY A 177 20.02 -0.87 19.22
CA GLY A 177 20.91 -0.53 20.34
C GLY A 177 20.84 0.96 20.71
N ALA A 178 20.86 1.86 19.71
CA ALA A 178 20.73 3.29 19.93
C ALA A 178 19.33 3.68 20.45
N ILE A 179 18.27 3.04 19.94
CA ILE A 179 16.90 3.22 20.43
C ILE A 179 16.78 2.79 21.90
N TRP A 180 17.36 1.64 22.24
CA TRP A 180 17.36 1.09 23.59
C TRP A 180 18.13 1.99 24.56
N GLN A 181 19.25 2.56 24.15
CA GLN A 181 19.99 3.55 24.95
C GLN A 181 19.15 4.81 25.23
N ILE A 182 18.41 5.31 24.24
CA ILE A 182 17.50 6.45 24.45
C ILE A 182 16.43 6.07 25.49
N GLN A 183 15.87 4.87 25.38
CA GLN A 183 14.86 4.38 26.34
C GLN A 183 15.41 4.24 27.76
N GLU A 184 16.59 3.63 27.90
CA GLU A 184 17.20 3.42 29.21
C GLU A 184 17.56 4.76 29.87
N THR A 185 17.95 5.74 29.07
CA THR A 185 18.19 7.12 29.54
C THR A 185 16.91 7.74 30.10
N VAL A 186 15.79 7.62 29.38
CA VAL A 186 14.47 8.11 29.85
C VAL A 186 14.05 7.41 31.14
N ASN A 187 14.14 6.08 31.18
CA ASN A 187 13.80 5.29 32.37
C ASN A 187 14.68 5.65 33.57
N LYS A 188 15.95 5.98 33.34
CA LYS A 188 16.88 6.43 34.38
C LYS A 188 16.51 7.82 34.90
N GLU A 189 16.29 8.79 34.02
CA GLU A 189 15.88 10.16 34.40
C GLU A 189 14.53 10.16 35.15
N GLU A 190 13.58 9.32 34.73
CA GLU A 190 12.31 9.12 35.43
C GLU A 190 12.50 8.55 36.84
N ARG A 191 13.34 7.54 37.00
CA ARG A 191 13.67 6.95 38.32
C ARG A 191 14.37 7.96 39.22
N GLU A 192 15.29 8.76 38.68
CA GLU A 192 15.99 9.81 39.44
C GLU A 192 15.03 10.92 39.89
N TYR A 193 14.11 11.35 39.02
CA TYR A 193 13.07 12.31 39.37
C TYR A 193 12.18 11.78 40.51
N LEU A 194 11.71 10.53 40.40
CA LEU A 194 10.89 9.90 41.44
C LEU A 194 11.66 9.75 42.76
N LYS A 195 12.96 9.46 42.73
CA LYS A 195 13.79 9.36 43.93
C LYS A 195 14.01 10.71 44.62
N ASN A 196 14.19 11.78 43.85
CA ASN A 196 14.54 13.10 44.38
C ASN A 196 13.30 13.95 44.75
N ASN A 197 12.19 13.77 44.03
CA ASN A 197 10.98 14.58 44.18
C ASN A 197 9.76 13.77 44.66
N GLY A 198 9.88 12.45 44.78
CA GLY A 198 8.85 11.57 45.32
C GLY A 198 8.97 11.44 46.83
N VAL A 199 7.82 11.39 47.51
CA VAL A 199 7.76 11.26 48.97
C VAL A 199 8.01 9.79 49.33
N ASN A 200 8.98 9.55 50.23
CA ASN A 200 9.36 8.21 50.69
C ASN A 200 8.13 7.41 51.17
N GLY A 201 7.82 6.28 50.50
CA GLY A 201 6.72 5.38 50.83
C GLY A 201 5.36 5.67 50.15
N GLU A 202 5.15 6.87 49.61
CA GLU A 202 3.88 7.26 48.95
C GLU A 202 3.87 6.98 47.44
N ILE A 203 5.05 6.98 46.81
CA ILE A 203 5.25 6.55 45.41
C ILE A 203 4.71 5.11 45.24
N ASP A 204 4.96 4.25 46.21
CA ASP A 204 4.56 2.84 46.15
C ASP A 204 3.04 2.64 46.24
N ARG A 205 2.30 3.64 46.74
CA ARG A 205 0.82 3.69 46.82
C ARG A 205 0.20 4.39 45.59
N PHE A 206 0.79 5.50 45.13
CA PHE A 206 0.54 6.14 43.82
C PHE A 206 0.70 5.14 42.66
N LEU A 207 1.69 4.27 42.76
CA LEU A 207 1.96 3.17 41.83
C LEU A 207 1.15 1.89 42.17
N ARG A 208 0.44 1.78 43.29
CA ARG A 208 -0.33 0.57 43.63
C ARG A 208 -1.72 0.57 43.01
N ASP A 209 -2.37 1.74 42.93
CA ASP A 209 -3.71 1.91 42.34
C ASP A 209 -3.69 2.00 40.80
N ARG A 210 -2.63 1.48 40.18
CA ARG A 210 -2.46 1.44 38.72
C ARG A 210 -3.38 0.38 38.10
N TYR A 211 -4.49 0.80 37.50
CA TYR A 211 -5.12 -0.03 36.48
C TYR A 211 -4.27 0.01 35.20
N LEU A 212 -3.74 -1.15 34.83
CA LEU A 212 -3.01 -1.37 33.59
C LEU A 212 -4.00 -1.39 32.41
N VAL A 213 -3.96 -0.37 31.56
CA VAL A 213 -4.54 -0.48 30.22
C VAL A 213 -3.46 -1.04 29.30
N HIS A 214 -3.45 -2.36 29.13
CA HIS A 214 -2.73 -2.99 28.04
C HIS A 214 -3.49 -2.70 26.74
N ILE A 215 -2.98 -1.80 25.91
CA ILE A 215 -3.35 -1.77 24.51
C ILE A 215 -2.57 -2.94 23.88
N GLY A 216 -3.29 -3.96 23.43
CA GLY A 216 -2.78 -5.31 23.15
C GLY A 216 -1.59 -5.33 22.19
N VAL A 217 -0.42 -5.64 22.72
CA VAL A 217 0.86 -5.70 22.03
C VAL A 217 1.69 -6.83 22.67
N SER A 218 2.18 -7.77 21.87
CA SER A 218 2.86 -9.03 22.23
C SER A 218 4.34 -8.85 22.66
N ALA A 219 4.96 -9.89 23.24
CA ALA A 219 6.28 -9.80 23.86
C ALA A 219 7.46 -9.45 22.92
N LEU A 220 7.39 -9.77 21.62
CA LEU A 220 8.39 -9.37 20.61
C LEU A 220 8.26 -7.88 20.23
N GLU A 221 7.09 -7.33 20.50
CA GLU A 221 6.58 -6.02 20.14
C GLU A 221 6.91 -4.99 21.24
N ILE A 222 7.12 -5.48 22.48
CA ILE A 222 7.68 -4.76 23.65
C ILE A 222 9.08 -4.21 23.37
N ALA A 223 9.88 -4.85 22.51
CA ALA A 223 11.21 -4.37 22.13
C ALA A 223 11.17 -3.20 21.12
N ASN A 224 10.06 -3.02 20.39
CA ASN A 224 9.92 -2.05 19.30
C ASN A 224 9.13 -0.79 19.71
N HIS A 225 8.40 -0.86 20.81
CA HIS A 225 7.56 0.22 21.32
C HIS A 225 8.14 0.84 22.59
N ILE A 226 8.01 2.16 22.71
CA ILE A 226 8.10 2.77 24.02
C ILE A 226 6.77 2.49 24.70
N GLU A 227 6.79 1.68 25.76
CA GLU A 227 5.65 1.53 26.65
C GLU A 227 5.47 2.84 27.42
N PHE A 228 4.75 3.79 26.84
CA PHE A 228 4.28 4.95 27.59
C PHE A 228 3.10 4.50 28.43
N LYS A 229 3.41 4.01 29.64
CA LYS A 229 2.39 3.76 30.66
C LYS A 229 1.62 5.08 30.86
N SER A 230 0.36 5.07 30.42
CA SER A 230 -0.62 6.14 30.65
C SER A 230 -1.52 5.68 31.78
N TYR A 231 -1.73 6.54 32.76
CA TYR A 231 -2.50 6.23 33.95
C TYR A 231 -3.77 7.09 33.94
N ASP A 232 -4.94 6.46 34.01
CA ASP A 232 -6.24 7.14 34.08
C ASP A 232 -6.88 6.87 35.44
N TRP A 233 -6.88 7.89 36.30
CA TRP A 233 -7.48 7.88 37.62
C TRP A 233 -8.98 8.13 37.50
N ARG A 234 -9.73 7.03 37.38
CA ARG A 234 -11.21 7.07 37.27
C ARG A 234 -11.92 7.29 38.60
N VAL A 235 -11.30 6.92 39.72
CA VAL A 235 -11.86 7.07 41.07
C VAL A 235 -10.79 7.66 41.98
N ILE A 236 -11.03 8.86 42.50
CA ILE A 236 -10.10 9.56 43.41
C ILE A 236 -10.76 9.65 44.78
N THR A 237 -10.16 8.98 45.78
CA THR A 237 -10.62 9.05 47.17
C THR A 237 -10.13 10.35 47.84
N PRO A 238 -10.74 10.79 48.96
CA PRO A 238 -10.26 11.97 49.69
C PRO A 238 -8.80 11.87 50.15
N GLU A 239 -8.29 10.66 50.37
CA GLU A 239 -6.87 10.42 50.68
C GLU A 239 -6.00 10.57 49.42
N SER A 240 -6.46 10.07 48.27
CA SER A 240 -5.75 10.16 46.99
C SER A 240 -5.71 11.58 46.42
N GLU A 241 -6.68 12.44 46.78
CA GLU A 241 -6.75 13.86 46.39
C GLU A 241 -5.46 14.63 46.76
N LYS A 242 -4.82 14.27 47.87
CA LYS A 242 -3.57 14.90 48.34
C LYS A 242 -2.41 14.73 47.36
N PHE A 243 -2.47 13.71 46.49
CA PHE A 243 -1.43 13.41 45.51
C PHE A 243 -1.61 14.12 44.17
N ILE A 244 -2.74 14.80 43.94
CA ILE A 244 -3.02 15.49 42.65
C ILE A 244 -1.91 16.50 42.29
N PRO A 245 -1.42 17.38 43.19
CA PRO A 245 -0.33 18.29 42.85
C PRO A 245 0.98 17.57 42.50
N HIS A 246 1.23 16.40 43.11
CA HIS A 246 2.41 15.59 42.79
C HIS A 246 2.27 14.94 41.41
N ALA A 247 1.10 14.39 41.10
CA ALA A 247 0.78 13.82 39.79
C ALA A 247 0.94 14.85 38.66
N ILE A 248 0.44 16.08 38.86
CA ILE A 248 0.63 17.20 37.94
C ILE A 248 2.12 17.46 37.68
N ARG A 249 2.93 17.65 38.73
CA ARG A 249 4.38 17.89 38.58
C ARG A 249 5.10 16.74 37.89
N TYR A 250 4.72 15.50 38.21
CA TYR A 250 5.27 14.32 37.56
C TYR A 250 4.95 14.28 36.07
N HIS A 251 3.71 14.56 35.65
CA HIS A 251 3.36 14.61 34.23
C HIS A 251 3.95 15.82 33.49
N GLN A 252 4.11 16.96 34.16
CA GLN A 252 4.85 18.12 33.65
C GLN A 252 6.31 17.80 33.34
N PHE A 253 6.95 16.95 34.14
CA PHE A 253 8.32 16.48 33.89
C PHE A 253 8.36 15.37 32.83
N LEU A 254 7.51 14.36 33.00
CA LEU A 254 7.57 13.12 32.23
C LEU A 254 7.14 13.31 30.78
N THR A 255 6.09 14.08 30.52
CA THR A 255 5.55 14.23 29.16
C THR A 255 6.53 14.89 28.19
N PRO A 256 7.18 16.03 28.52
CA PRO A 256 8.23 16.60 27.68
C PRO A 256 9.44 15.68 27.51
N LEU A 257 9.84 14.94 28.54
CA LEU A 257 10.92 13.95 28.46
C LEU A 257 10.61 12.87 27.41
N ARG A 258 9.38 12.33 27.47
CA ARG A 258 8.87 11.33 26.53
C ARG A 258 8.77 11.87 25.10
N ILE A 259 8.29 13.11 24.91
CA ILE A 259 8.21 13.77 23.60
C ILE A 259 9.61 13.91 22.98
N ARG A 260 10.59 14.44 23.73
CA ARG A 260 11.99 14.59 23.25
C ARG A 260 12.64 13.25 22.92
N ALA A 261 12.37 12.22 23.71
CA ALA A 261 12.87 10.87 23.46
C ALA A 261 12.32 10.31 22.15
N ALA A 262 11.00 10.45 21.92
CA ALA A 262 10.36 10.03 20.68
C ALA A 262 10.92 10.76 19.45
N GLU A 263 11.25 12.06 19.56
CA GLU A 263 11.93 12.81 18.49
C GLU A 263 13.34 12.29 18.21
N LYS A 264 14.16 12.08 19.24
CA LYS A 264 15.50 11.49 19.11
C LYS A 264 15.45 10.12 18.45
N MET A 265 14.49 9.28 18.85
CA MET A 265 14.28 7.97 18.20
C MET A 265 13.88 8.12 16.74
N GLY A 266 13.02 9.09 16.40
CA GLY A 266 12.68 9.42 15.03
C GLY A 266 13.91 9.76 14.17
N LEU A 267 14.85 10.54 14.72
CA LEU A 267 16.11 10.89 14.04
C LEU A 267 17.01 9.68 13.75
N VAL A 268 17.00 8.68 14.63
CA VAL A 268 17.73 7.42 14.43
C VAL A 268 16.99 6.49 13.44
N ARG A 269 15.66 6.36 13.58
CA ARG A 269 14.84 5.43 12.80
C ARG A 269 14.68 5.84 11.33
N MET A 270 14.40 7.12 11.06
CA MET A 270 14.00 7.58 9.73
C MET A 270 15.06 7.33 8.64
N PRO A 271 16.36 7.63 8.87
CA PRO A 271 17.41 7.39 7.87
C PRO A 271 17.59 5.90 7.58
N VAL A 272 17.57 5.05 8.61
CA VAL A 272 17.69 3.59 8.47
C VAL A 272 16.51 3.04 7.67
N PHE A 273 15.29 3.54 7.94
CA PHE A 273 14.10 3.14 7.23
C PHE A 273 14.15 3.51 5.74
N LYS A 274 14.57 4.76 5.42
CA LYS A 274 14.80 5.23 4.05
C LYS A 274 15.86 4.41 3.30
N GLN A 275 16.94 4.03 3.98
CA GLN A 275 18.03 3.28 3.34
C GLN A 275 17.74 1.78 3.17
N THR A 276 16.92 1.18 4.03
CA THR A 276 16.66 -0.27 4.01
C THR A 276 15.35 -0.61 3.29
N ARG A 277 14.21 -0.27 3.89
CA ARG A 277 12.87 -0.67 3.44
C ARG A 277 12.46 0.01 2.13
N PHE A 278 12.66 1.32 2.01
CA PHE A 278 12.32 2.03 0.76
C PHE A 278 13.19 1.59 -0.42
N TRP A 279 14.48 1.38 -0.19
CA TRP A 279 15.39 0.91 -1.22
C TRP A 279 15.03 -0.50 -1.68
N ARG A 280 14.73 -1.42 -0.74
CA ARG A 280 14.20 -2.76 -1.02
C ARG A 280 12.94 -2.68 -1.87
N ALA A 281 11.96 -1.89 -1.45
CA ALA A 281 10.71 -1.72 -2.18
C ALA A 281 10.96 -1.16 -3.58
N LYS A 282 11.90 -0.21 -3.76
CA LYS A 282 12.26 0.33 -5.07
C LYS A 282 12.86 -0.73 -6.00
N ILE A 283 13.74 -1.59 -5.50
CA ILE A 283 14.32 -2.68 -6.29
C ILE A 283 13.28 -3.75 -6.62
N ALA A 284 12.47 -4.15 -5.63
CA ALA A 284 11.36 -5.07 -5.85
C ALA A 284 10.42 -4.55 -6.94
N ARG A 285 10.03 -3.27 -6.87
CA ARG A 285 9.20 -2.63 -7.90
C ARG A 285 9.87 -2.64 -9.28
N ASN A 286 11.16 -2.34 -9.36
CA ASN A 286 11.89 -2.40 -10.63
C ASN A 286 11.94 -3.81 -11.22
N LEU A 287 12.12 -4.84 -10.39
CA LEU A 287 12.13 -6.23 -10.84
C LEU A 287 10.72 -6.68 -11.24
N LEU A 288 9.71 -6.29 -10.47
CA LEU A 288 8.30 -6.57 -10.74
C LEU A 288 7.86 -6.08 -12.12
N ARG A 289 8.38 -4.92 -12.57
CA ARG A 289 8.09 -4.33 -13.89
C ARG A 289 8.38 -5.23 -15.09
N LEU A 290 9.03 -6.39 -14.97
CA LEU A 290 9.10 -7.32 -16.10
C LEU A 290 7.77 -8.06 -16.37
N SER A 291 6.84 -8.05 -15.41
CA SER A 291 5.49 -8.59 -15.58
C SER A 291 4.49 -7.49 -15.95
N PRO A 292 3.69 -7.65 -17.03
CA PRO A 292 2.64 -6.70 -17.38
C PRO A 292 1.59 -6.56 -16.27
N ALA A 293 1.32 -7.65 -15.54
CA ALA A 293 0.38 -7.66 -14.43
C ALA A 293 0.88 -6.80 -13.26
N ALA A 294 2.19 -6.81 -13.00
CA ALA A 294 2.77 -5.96 -11.99
C ALA A 294 2.88 -4.50 -12.42
N MET A 295 3.16 -4.21 -13.71
CA MET A 295 3.08 -2.83 -14.21
C MET A 295 1.66 -2.27 -14.06
N TYR A 296 0.64 -3.10 -14.34
CA TYR A 296 -0.76 -2.75 -14.14
C TYR A 296 -1.06 -2.42 -12.67
N ASP A 297 -0.72 -3.31 -11.75
CA ASP A 297 -0.92 -3.12 -10.30
C ASP A 297 -0.19 -1.88 -9.76
N LEU A 298 1.05 -1.64 -10.17
CA LEU A 298 1.81 -0.46 -9.75
C LEU A 298 1.18 0.85 -10.26
N ALA A 299 0.66 0.87 -11.48
CA ALA A 299 0.01 2.03 -12.06
C ALA A 299 -1.36 2.31 -11.40
N THR A 300 -2.16 1.27 -11.13
CA THR A 300 -3.46 1.44 -10.46
C THR A 300 -3.30 1.92 -9.01
N GLN A 301 -2.30 1.40 -8.28
CA GLN A 301 -1.93 1.91 -6.95
C GLN A 301 -1.52 3.39 -7.00
N ALA A 302 -0.75 3.79 -8.02
CA ALA A 302 -0.34 5.18 -8.19
C ALA A 302 -1.54 6.10 -8.48
N TRP A 303 -2.49 5.69 -9.32
CA TRP A 303 -3.74 6.44 -9.54
C TRP A 303 -4.56 6.56 -8.24
N ALA A 304 -4.69 5.47 -7.49
CA ALA A 304 -5.40 5.44 -6.22
C ALA A 304 -4.71 6.26 -5.10
N GLY A 305 -3.41 6.52 -5.23
CA GLY A 305 -2.60 7.17 -4.18
C GLY A 305 -2.27 6.24 -3.02
N THR A 306 -2.33 4.93 -3.26
CA THR A 306 -2.00 3.86 -2.30
C THR A 306 -0.63 3.23 -2.59
N ASP A 307 0.11 3.79 -3.54
CA ASP A 307 1.45 3.35 -3.89
C ASP A 307 2.47 3.65 -2.78
N LEU A 308 3.69 3.14 -2.94
CA LEU A 308 4.78 3.35 -1.98
C LEU A 308 5.00 4.83 -1.61
N TYR A 309 4.84 5.74 -2.57
CA TYR A 309 4.99 7.18 -2.32
C TYR A 309 3.75 7.76 -1.62
N GLY A 310 2.53 7.32 -1.95
CA GLY A 310 1.32 7.71 -1.20
C GLY A 310 1.42 7.35 0.28
N VAL A 311 1.99 6.18 0.60
CA VAL A 311 2.27 5.81 1.99
C VAL A 311 3.28 6.77 2.62
N THR A 312 4.29 7.24 1.88
CA THR A 312 5.25 8.24 2.40
C THR A 312 4.59 9.57 2.73
N ASP A 313 3.68 10.03 1.86
CA ASP A 313 2.97 11.28 2.00
C ASP A 313 2.12 11.24 3.28
N PHE A 314 1.37 10.15 3.48
CA PHE A 314 0.59 9.91 4.70
C PHE A 314 1.44 9.99 5.98
N PHE A 315 2.62 9.37 6.00
CA PHE A 315 3.50 9.41 7.17
C PHE A 315 4.16 10.77 7.39
N GLU A 316 4.26 11.62 6.38
CA GLU A 316 4.70 13.02 6.54
C GLU A 316 3.56 13.85 7.15
N ASP A 317 2.34 13.74 6.61
CA ASP A 317 1.15 14.42 7.13
C ASP A 317 0.86 14.03 8.59
N ALA A 318 0.93 12.73 8.91
CA ALA A 318 0.74 12.24 10.27
C ALA A 318 1.79 12.79 11.24
N ARG A 319 3.04 12.99 10.77
CA ARG A 319 4.11 13.61 11.58
C ARG A 319 3.86 15.10 11.80
N GLN A 320 3.40 15.81 10.77
CA GLN A 320 3.03 17.21 10.90
C GLN A 320 1.86 17.38 11.86
N TYR A 321 0.82 16.57 11.72
CA TYR A 321 -0.31 16.54 12.63
C TYR A 321 0.08 16.22 14.07
N ARG A 322 0.99 15.26 14.29
CA ARG A 322 1.54 14.98 15.63
C ARG A 322 2.15 16.23 16.26
N ARG A 323 2.89 17.05 15.49
CA ARG A 323 3.48 18.30 16.00
C ARG A 323 2.39 19.29 16.38
N THR A 324 1.43 19.54 15.48
CA THR A 324 0.28 20.40 15.74
C THR A 324 -0.50 19.98 16.98
N LEU A 325 -0.68 18.68 17.18
CA LEU A 325 -1.37 18.13 18.35
C LEU A 325 -0.56 18.35 19.65
N ILE A 326 0.75 18.15 19.60
CA ILE A 326 1.64 18.41 20.74
C ILE A 326 1.64 19.91 21.10
N ASP A 327 1.76 20.78 20.09
CA ASP A 327 1.76 22.24 20.28
C ASP A 327 0.43 22.70 20.89
N TYR A 328 -0.70 22.20 20.38
CA TYR A 328 -2.03 22.46 20.94
C TYR A 328 -2.12 22.05 22.43
N PHE A 329 -1.56 20.90 22.81
CA PHE A 329 -1.55 20.47 24.21
C PHE A 329 -0.65 21.34 25.10
N TYR A 330 0.44 21.88 24.57
CA TYR A 330 1.23 22.89 25.29
C TYR A 330 0.45 24.19 25.46
N ASP A 331 -0.20 24.69 24.40
CA ASP A 331 -0.96 25.95 24.44
C ASP A 331 -2.14 25.93 25.41
N LYS A 332 -2.75 24.75 25.62
CA LYS A 332 -3.86 24.54 26.57
C LYS A 332 -3.38 24.17 27.99
N ASP A 333 -2.07 24.15 28.24
CA ASP A 333 -1.46 23.62 29.47
C ASP A 333 -1.96 22.20 29.82
N ALA A 334 -2.28 21.40 28.80
CA ALA A 334 -2.95 20.12 28.98
C ALA A 334 -2.12 19.14 29.80
N PHE A 335 -0.81 19.07 29.58
CA PHE A 335 0.10 18.20 30.33
C PHE A 335 0.20 18.54 31.83
N SER A 336 -0.22 19.75 32.22
CA SER A 336 -0.26 20.24 33.60
C SER A 336 -1.64 20.08 34.24
N SER A 337 -2.64 19.60 33.50
CA SER A 337 -4.02 19.53 33.96
C SER A 337 -4.31 18.20 34.64
N ARG A 338 -5.23 18.25 35.62
CA ARG A 338 -5.82 17.04 36.21
C ARG A 338 -6.47 16.15 35.15
N GLN A 339 -7.10 16.73 34.14
CA GLN A 339 -7.72 16.00 33.01
C GLN A 339 -6.73 15.17 32.19
N TRP A 340 -5.43 15.42 32.30
CA TRP A 340 -4.41 14.64 31.60
C TRP A 340 -4.30 13.20 32.12
N PHE A 341 -4.59 13.00 33.41
CA PHE A 341 -4.41 11.71 34.09
C PHE A 341 -5.60 11.31 34.97
N ALA A 342 -6.64 12.15 35.09
CA ALA A 342 -7.84 11.87 35.87
C ALA A 342 -9.08 12.37 35.14
N SER A 343 -10.07 11.49 34.93
CA SER A 343 -11.30 11.80 34.19
C SER A 343 -12.40 12.44 35.04
N ASP A 344 -12.11 12.80 36.29
CA ASP A 344 -13.12 13.14 37.29
C ASP A 344 -13.50 14.63 37.31
N LYS A 345 -12.53 15.51 37.07
CA LYS A 345 -12.71 16.97 37.02
C LYS A 345 -11.75 17.58 36.03
N GLY A 346 -12.22 18.57 35.29
CA GLY A 346 -11.33 19.63 34.84
C GLY A 346 -11.99 20.68 33.97
N THR A 347 -11.15 21.57 33.48
CA THR A 347 -11.53 22.87 32.95
C THR A 347 -11.05 23.08 31.51
N ILE A 348 -10.30 22.13 30.94
CA ILE A 348 -9.83 22.22 29.56
C ILE A 348 -10.98 21.84 28.64
N ASN A 349 -11.33 22.78 27.77
CA ASN A 349 -12.20 22.51 26.64
C ASN A 349 -11.35 21.94 25.49
N LEU A 350 -11.70 20.74 25.03
CA LEU A 350 -11.08 20.03 23.90
C LEU A 350 -12.03 19.92 22.68
N ASP A 351 -13.13 20.66 22.66
CA ASP A 351 -14.07 20.69 21.54
C ASP A 351 -13.40 21.19 20.24
N ASP A 352 -12.37 22.04 20.39
CA ASP A 352 -11.54 22.60 19.32
C ASP A 352 -10.28 21.76 19.01
N LEU A 353 -10.24 20.49 19.47
CA LEU A 353 -9.11 19.60 19.21
C LEU A 353 -8.85 19.50 17.69
N PRO A 354 -7.60 19.73 17.22
CA PRO A 354 -7.23 19.53 15.84
C PRO A 354 -7.61 18.12 15.38
N ARG A 355 -8.30 18.00 14.25
CA ARG A 355 -8.66 16.70 13.67
C ARG A 355 -7.70 16.35 12.56
N PHE A 356 -7.20 15.12 12.56
CA PHE A 356 -6.39 14.64 11.45
C PHE A 356 -7.26 14.49 10.20
N VAL A 357 -6.89 15.18 9.13
CA VAL A 357 -7.50 15.04 7.81
C VAL A 357 -6.37 14.80 6.83
N TYR A 358 -6.30 13.58 6.28
CA TYR A 358 -5.27 13.25 5.30
C TYR A 358 -5.49 14.03 4.00
N GLN A 359 -4.48 14.78 3.56
CA GLN A 359 -4.53 15.49 2.30
C GLN A 359 -3.93 14.59 1.21
N ARG A 360 -4.81 13.86 0.53
CA ARG A 360 -4.40 13.01 -0.59
C ARG A 360 -3.65 13.83 -1.64
N ALA A 361 -2.52 13.30 -2.10
CA ALA A 361 -1.72 13.92 -3.15
C ALA A 361 -2.57 14.31 -4.37
N SER A 362 -2.22 15.41 -5.04
CA SER A 362 -2.96 15.93 -6.18
C SER A 362 -3.07 14.91 -7.32
N LEU A 363 -4.10 15.05 -8.17
CA LEU A 363 -4.28 14.21 -9.36
C LEU A 363 -3.01 14.16 -10.21
N TRP A 364 -2.37 15.31 -10.43
CA TRP A 364 -1.16 15.42 -11.24
C TRP A 364 0.01 14.63 -10.64
N THR A 365 0.16 14.68 -9.31
CA THR A 365 1.20 13.90 -8.61
C THR A 365 0.99 12.41 -8.82
N ASN A 366 -0.25 11.93 -8.66
CA ASN A 366 -0.60 10.53 -8.89
C ASN A 366 -0.40 10.10 -10.35
N ALA A 367 -0.83 10.93 -11.31
CA ALA A 367 -0.63 10.68 -12.73
C ALA A 367 0.86 10.58 -13.08
N SER A 368 1.69 11.49 -12.54
CA SER A 368 3.15 11.45 -12.74
C SER A 368 3.81 10.20 -12.15
N ARG A 369 3.27 9.67 -11.04
CA ARG A 369 3.72 8.42 -10.41
C ARG A 369 3.32 7.18 -11.21
N ALA A 370 2.16 7.22 -11.89
CA ALA A 370 1.66 6.13 -12.74
C ALA A 370 2.32 6.10 -14.12
N LEU A 371 2.82 7.25 -14.60
CA LEU A 371 3.33 7.43 -15.97
C LEU A 371 4.44 6.44 -16.37
N PRO A 372 5.46 6.12 -15.53
CA PRO A 372 6.51 5.19 -15.93
C PRO A 372 5.98 3.79 -16.25
N ASP A 373 5.03 3.31 -15.44
CA ASP A 373 4.45 1.97 -15.59
C ASP A 373 3.50 1.94 -16.81
N LEU A 374 2.75 3.02 -17.05
CA LEU A 374 1.95 3.21 -18.26
C LEU A 374 2.80 3.25 -19.54
N GLN A 375 3.92 3.98 -19.53
CA GLN A 375 4.83 4.05 -20.67
C GLN A 375 5.43 2.68 -20.99
N LEU A 376 5.86 1.94 -19.96
CA LEU A 376 6.37 0.58 -20.15
C LEU A 376 5.31 -0.36 -20.72
N LEU A 377 4.07 -0.28 -20.25
CA LEU A 377 2.95 -1.05 -20.82
C LEU A 377 2.67 -0.67 -22.27
N LEU A 378 2.66 0.63 -22.61
CA LEU A 378 2.46 1.09 -23.99
C LEU A 378 3.60 0.64 -24.92
N LEU A 379 4.84 0.76 -24.47
CA LEU A 379 6.00 0.26 -25.21
C LEU A 379 5.93 -1.25 -25.42
N LEU A 380 5.55 -2.01 -24.40
CA LEU A 380 5.33 -3.44 -24.50
C LEU A 380 4.27 -3.78 -25.54
N ASN A 381 3.13 -3.06 -25.56
CA ASN A 381 2.09 -3.24 -26.56
C ASN A 381 2.63 -3.02 -27.99
N ILE A 382 3.36 -1.94 -28.22
CA ILE A 382 3.95 -1.64 -29.53
C ILE A 382 4.93 -2.75 -29.94
N LEU A 383 5.81 -3.17 -29.02
CA LEU A 383 6.80 -4.22 -29.29
C LEU A 383 6.13 -5.57 -29.61
N LEU A 384 5.12 -5.97 -28.84
CA LEU A 384 4.38 -7.21 -29.06
C LEU A 384 3.62 -7.18 -30.39
N PHE A 385 2.98 -6.05 -30.73
CA PHE A 385 2.29 -5.91 -32.02
C PHE A 385 3.28 -5.99 -33.19
N LEU A 386 4.40 -5.28 -33.11
CA LEU A 386 5.45 -5.33 -34.15
C LEU A 386 6.07 -6.72 -34.29
N ALA A 387 6.34 -7.41 -33.18
CA ALA A 387 6.85 -8.78 -33.19
C ALA A 387 5.84 -9.74 -33.82
N THR A 388 4.57 -9.62 -33.45
CA THR A 388 3.48 -10.44 -34.01
C THR A 388 3.35 -10.20 -35.51
N PHE A 389 3.36 -8.93 -35.94
CA PHE A 389 3.32 -8.56 -37.34
C PHE A 389 4.52 -9.11 -38.12
N ALA A 390 5.74 -9.00 -37.57
CA ALA A 390 6.94 -9.51 -38.21
C ALA A 390 6.90 -11.04 -38.39
N ILE A 391 6.41 -11.78 -37.40
CA ILE A 391 6.19 -13.23 -37.50
C ILE A 391 5.13 -13.50 -38.58
N PHE A 392 4.00 -12.82 -38.54
CA PHE A 392 2.87 -13.02 -39.47
C PHE A 392 3.23 -12.72 -40.93
N VAL A 393 4.05 -11.70 -41.19
CA VAL A 393 4.53 -11.37 -42.54
C VAL A 393 5.53 -12.40 -43.07
N ARG A 394 6.31 -13.05 -42.20
CA ARG A 394 7.26 -14.10 -42.61
C ARG A 394 6.61 -15.45 -42.84
N GLN A 395 5.32 -15.61 -42.53
CA GLN A 395 4.63 -16.86 -42.78
C GLN A 395 4.48 -17.04 -44.29
N GLU A 396 5.18 -18.05 -44.80
CA GLU A 396 4.92 -18.62 -46.12
C GLU A 396 3.59 -19.38 -46.03
N ILE A 397 2.67 -19.03 -46.92
CA ILE A 397 1.33 -19.59 -46.98
C ILE A 397 1.34 -20.80 -47.88
#